data_AF-A0A1X2G4T1-F1
#
_entry.id   AF-A0A1X2G4T1-F1
#
_cell.length_a   1.000
_cell.length_b   1.000
_cell.length_c   1.000
_cell.angle_alpha   90.00
_cell.angle_beta   90.00
_cell.angle_gamma   90.00
#
_symmetry.space_group_name_H-M   'P 1'
#
loop_
_entity.id
_entity.type
_entity.pdbx_description
1 polymer ?
#
loop_
_entity_poly.entity_id
_entity_poly.type
_entity_poly.pdbx_seq_one_letter_code
_entity_poly.pdbx_strand_id
1 'polypeptide(L)'
;MLWASDKALDRHGKRVDKALFTNKEIHRMERQLVHDLIVPPSMQMSRRKIASRFSQLTSDDWRKWTLGISQCLLHDTCLSLVQFQHWLLFVEACKLVTRPSITRSQARQADQLFCEFGNGVRSLYGRHAVTINMHLHAHLVDNLLDFGPVYSFWCFGFERYNGIIKNINTNQRGTFELTFMKGFLQKVYQRDLLAPLNLPDNVSR
;
A
#
# COMPACT_ATOMS: atom_id res chain seq x y z
N MET A 1 2.23 -7.19 -5.44
CA MET A 1 0.82 -7.37 -5.87
C MET A 1 0.84 -7.93 -7.27
N LEU A 2 -0.17 -8.71 -7.68
CA LEU A 2 -0.23 -9.44 -8.97
C LEU A 2 0.13 -8.55 -10.20
N TRP A 3 -0.08 -7.24 -10.07
CA TRP A 3 0.12 -6.21 -11.09
C TRP A 3 1.42 -5.40 -11.00
N ALA A 4 2.22 -5.66 -9.97
CA ALA A 4 3.49 -4.98 -9.71
C ALA A 4 4.71 -5.90 -9.91
N SER A 5 4.50 -7.17 -10.30
CA SER A 5 5.57 -8.13 -10.49
C SER A 5 6.09 -8.09 -11.92
N ASP A 6 7.02 -7.18 -12.18
CA ASP A 6 7.72 -7.03 -13.47
C ASP A 6 8.87 -8.06 -13.65
N LYS A 7 8.93 -9.10 -12.81
CA LYS A 7 10.11 -9.99 -12.74
C LYS A 7 9.72 -11.42 -12.36
N ALA A 8 9.18 -12.17 -13.31
CA ALA A 8 9.17 -13.63 -13.25
C ALA A 8 10.27 -14.18 -14.18
N LEU A 9 11.16 -15.01 -13.61
CA LEU A 9 12.18 -15.75 -14.36
C LEU A 9 11.61 -17.12 -14.73
N ASP A 10 11.80 -17.58 -15.97
CA ASP A 10 11.49 -18.95 -16.33
C ASP A 10 12.51 -19.95 -15.77
N ARG A 11 12.20 -21.23 -15.98
CA ARG A 11 13.03 -22.40 -15.67
C ARG A 11 14.43 -22.41 -16.31
N HIS A 12 14.73 -21.45 -17.19
CA HIS A 12 16.04 -21.25 -17.83
C HIS A 12 16.68 -19.90 -17.45
N GLY A 13 16.14 -19.18 -16.46
CA GLY A 13 16.64 -17.86 -16.04
C GLY A 13 16.35 -16.73 -17.04
N LYS A 14 15.50 -16.98 -18.05
CA LYS A 14 15.04 -15.95 -19.00
C LYS A 14 13.85 -15.20 -18.40
N ARG A 15 13.85 -13.88 -18.53
CA ARG A 15 12.69 -13.05 -18.18
C ARG A 15 11.51 -13.43 -19.06
N VAL A 16 10.39 -13.78 -18.43
CA VAL A 16 9.12 -13.93 -19.12
C VAL A 16 8.25 -12.74 -18.76
N ASP A 17 8.35 -11.69 -19.58
CA ASP A 17 7.49 -10.51 -19.49
C ASP A 17 6.12 -10.83 -20.09
N LYS A 18 5.33 -11.67 -19.41
CA LYS A 18 3.90 -11.77 -19.74
C LYS A 18 3.14 -10.79 -18.87
N ALA A 19 3.19 -9.52 -19.25
CA ALA A 19 2.49 -8.48 -18.55
C ALA A 19 0.97 -8.75 -18.54
N LEU A 20 0.33 -8.61 -17.38
CA LEU A 20 -1.09 -8.99 -17.22
C LEU A 20 -2.03 -8.13 -18.09
N PHE A 21 -1.68 -6.87 -18.32
CA PHE A 21 -2.44 -5.94 -19.15
C PHE A 21 -1.61 -5.46 -20.34
N THR A 22 -2.25 -5.36 -21.49
CA THR A 22 -1.72 -4.72 -22.68
C THR A 22 -1.59 -3.20 -22.48
N ASN A 23 -0.74 -2.54 -23.28
CA ASN A 23 -0.64 -1.08 -23.23
C ASN A 23 -1.98 -0.41 -23.52
N LYS A 24 -2.80 -0.98 -24.42
CA LYS A 24 -4.13 -0.43 -24.75
C LYS A 24 -5.05 -0.43 -23.53
N GLU A 25 -5.06 -1.51 -22.75
CA GLU A 25 -5.83 -1.63 -21.51
C GLU A 25 -5.34 -0.63 -20.45
N ILE A 26 -4.02 -0.51 -20.25
CA ILE A 26 -3.43 0.47 -19.32
C ILE A 26 -3.88 1.90 -19.65
N HIS A 27 -3.76 2.32 -20.92
CA HIS A 27 -4.16 3.68 -21.34
C HIS A 27 -5.67 3.89 -21.25
N ARG A 28 -6.47 2.84 -21.48
CA ARG A 28 -7.92 2.89 -21.30
C ARG A 28 -8.27 3.10 -19.82
N MET A 29 -7.71 2.33 -18.90
CA MET A 29 -7.95 2.48 -17.47
C MET A 29 -7.56 3.88 -16.97
N GLU A 30 -6.40 4.40 -17.40
CA GLU A 30 -5.98 5.76 -17.04
C GLU A 30 -6.97 6.82 -17.56
N ARG A 31 -7.45 6.68 -18.80
CA ARG A 31 -8.48 7.60 -19.35
C ARG A 31 -9.76 7.54 -18.52
N GLN A 32 -10.27 6.34 -18.25
CA GLN A 32 -11.51 6.16 -17.51
C GLN A 32 -11.40 6.69 -16.07
N LEU A 33 -10.24 6.49 -15.42
CA LEU A 33 -9.97 7.08 -14.10
C LEU A 33 -10.08 8.61 -14.11
N VAL A 34 -9.57 9.27 -15.16
CA VAL A 34 -9.49 10.73 -15.23
C VAL A 34 -10.80 11.36 -15.70
N HIS A 35 -11.52 10.72 -16.62
CA HIS A 35 -12.64 11.34 -17.33
C HIS A 35 -14.02 10.77 -16.96
N ASP A 36 -14.10 9.50 -16.58
CA ASP A 36 -15.39 8.81 -16.44
C ASP A 36 -15.71 8.47 -14.98
N LEU A 37 -14.69 8.21 -14.15
CA LEU A 37 -14.87 7.79 -12.77
C LEU A 37 -14.99 8.98 -11.82
N ILE A 38 -16.14 9.10 -11.16
CA ILE A 38 -16.36 10.08 -10.09
C ILE A 38 -15.87 9.46 -8.77
N VAL A 39 -14.83 10.06 -8.18
CA VAL A 39 -14.18 9.56 -6.97
C VAL A 39 -14.15 10.67 -5.90
N PRO A 40 -14.47 10.39 -4.63
CA PRO A 40 -14.36 11.38 -3.57
C PRO A 40 -12.90 11.86 -3.41
N PRO A 41 -12.67 13.09 -2.90
CA PRO A 41 -11.31 13.65 -2.76
C PRO A 41 -10.33 12.74 -2.02
N SER A 42 -10.80 12.03 -0.99
CA SER A 42 -9.99 11.09 -0.20
C SER A 42 -9.53 9.84 -0.96
N MET A 43 -10.16 9.52 -2.10
CA MET A 43 -9.80 8.39 -2.95
C MET A 43 -9.17 8.80 -4.30
N GLN A 44 -8.94 10.09 -4.52
CA GLN A 44 -8.28 10.55 -5.73
C GLN A 44 -6.83 10.02 -5.82
N MET A 45 -6.49 9.54 -7.01
CA MET A 45 -5.13 9.17 -7.40
C MET A 45 -4.57 10.20 -8.36
N SER A 46 -3.27 10.48 -8.27
CA SER A 46 -2.60 11.38 -9.20
C SER A 46 -2.52 10.77 -10.61
N ARG A 47 -2.53 11.63 -11.63
CA ARG A 47 -2.41 11.22 -13.04
C ARG A 47 -1.11 10.46 -13.31
N ARG A 48 -1.15 9.63 -14.36
CA ARG A 48 -0.06 8.78 -14.89
C ARG A 48 0.34 7.61 -14.01
N LYS A 49 -0.29 7.43 -12.85
CA LYS A 49 0.04 6.33 -11.94
C LYS A 49 -0.29 4.96 -12.54
N ILE A 50 -1.41 4.81 -13.23
CA ILE A 50 -1.74 3.57 -13.95
C ILE A 50 -0.90 3.48 -15.22
N ALA A 51 -0.75 4.59 -15.95
CA ALA A 51 0.09 4.67 -17.16
C ALA A 51 1.54 4.21 -16.91
N SER A 52 2.08 4.42 -15.71
CA SER A 52 3.40 3.94 -15.28
C SER A 52 3.48 2.43 -15.02
N ARG A 53 2.47 1.65 -15.43
CA ARG A 53 2.29 0.23 -15.09
C ARG A 53 2.34 0.00 -13.58
N PHE A 54 1.70 0.90 -12.82
CA PHE A 54 1.61 0.84 -11.36
C PHE A 54 2.96 0.96 -10.61
N SER A 55 4.08 1.22 -11.30
CA SER A 55 5.41 1.32 -10.69
C SER A 55 5.56 2.51 -9.73
N GLN A 56 4.75 3.56 -9.90
CA GLN A 56 4.78 4.78 -9.11
C GLN A 56 3.69 4.85 -8.03
N LEU A 57 2.98 3.75 -7.77
CA LEU A 57 1.95 3.72 -6.72
C LEU A 57 2.59 3.73 -5.34
N THR A 58 2.19 4.71 -4.53
CA THR A 58 2.48 4.71 -3.09
C THR A 58 1.57 3.71 -2.36
N SER A 59 1.89 3.39 -1.11
CA SER A 59 1.04 2.54 -0.26
C SER A 59 -0.40 3.06 -0.15
N ASP A 60 -0.57 4.38 -0.08
CA ASP A 60 -1.89 5.02 -0.04
C ASP A 60 -2.64 4.87 -1.38
N ASP A 61 -1.93 4.98 -2.50
CA ASP A 61 -2.53 4.73 -3.82
C ASP A 61 -2.94 3.27 -3.98
N TRP A 62 -2.13 2.31 -3.53
CA TRP A 62 -2.50 0.90 -3.53
C TRP A 62 -3.76 0.64 -2.70
N ARG A 63 -3.93 1.33 -1.58
CA ARG A 63 -5.16 1.28 -0.79
C ARG A 63 -6.35 1.78 -1.59
N LYS A 64 -6.27 2.97 -2.19
CA LYS A 64 -7.34 3.57 -3.01
C LYS A 64 -7.71 2.70 -4.21
N TRP A 65 -6.68 2.20 -4.89
CA TRP A 65 -6.80 1.29 -6.01
C TRP A 65 -7.55 0.02 -5.63
N THR A 66 -7.11 -0.66 -4.58
CA THR A 66 -7.69 -1.95 -4.17
C THR A 66 -9.12 -1.78 -3.62
N LEU A 67 -9.34 -0.82 -2.73
CA LEU A 67 -10.61 -0.70 -2.00
C LEU A 67 -11.74 -0.04 -2.80
N GLY A 68 -11.44 0.66 -3.90
CA GLY A 68 -12.46 1.34 -4.71
C GLY A 68 -12.19 1.27 -6.21
N ILE A 69 -11.11 1.91 -6.68
CA ILE A 69 -10.94 2.22 -8.11
C ILE A 69 -10.88 0.96 -9.00
N SER A 70 -10.16 -0.08 -8.57
CA SER A 70 -9.98 -1.31 -9.36
C SER A 70 -11.29 -2.05 -9.65
N GLN A 71 -12.26 -2.00 -8.73
CA GLN A 71 -13.57 -2.64 -8.92
C GLN A 71 -14.32 -2.02 -10.10
N CYS A 72 -14.20 -0.70 -10.29
CA CYS A 72 -14.84 0.00 -11.40
C CYS A 72 -14.07 -0.14 -12.71
N LEU A 73 -12.73 -0.07 -12.65
CA LEU A 73 -11.89 -0.02 -13.85
C LEU A 73 -11.53 -1.38 -14.45
N LEU A 74 -11.79 -2.49 -13.74
CA LEU A 74 -11.51 -3.83 -14.23
C LEU A 74 -12.77 -4.58 -14.68
N HIS A 75 -13.95 -4.15 -14.20
CA HIS A 75 -15.22 -4.71 -14.60
C HIS A 75 -15.46 -4.47 -16.10
N ASP A 76 -15.79 -5.53 -16.85
CA ASP A 76 -16.11 -5.54 -18.28
C ASP A 76 -15.10 -4.89 -19.25
N THR A 77 -13.89 -4.57 -18.77
CA THR A 77 -12.95 -3.71 -19.52
C THR A 77 -11.58 -4.34 -19.73
N CYS A 78 -11.04 -5.06 -18.74
CA CYS A 78 -9.69 -5.61 -18.79
C CYS A 78 -9.58 -7.06 -18.31
N LEU A 79 -10.59 -7.58 -17.61
CA LEU A 79 -10.60 -8.95 -17.07
C LEU A 79 -11.83 -9.72 -17.56
N SER A 80 -11.66 -11.02 -17.76
CA SER A 80 -12.82 -11.92 -17.88
C SER A 80 -13.61 -11.97 -16.57
N LEU A 81 -14.89 -12.35 -16.63
CA LEU A 81 -15.75 -12.46 -15.45
C LEU A 81 -15.11 -13.30 -14.32
N VAL A 82 -14.49 -14.43 -14.68
CA VAL A 82 -13.81 -15.33 -13.73
C VAL A 82 -12.62 -14.63 -13.06
N GLN A 83 -11.79 -13.92 -13.83
CA GLN A 83 -10.65 -13.19 -13.29
C GLN A 83 -11.08 -12.00 -12.44
N PHE A 84 -12.18 -11.33 -12.81
CA PHE A 84 -12.72 -10.23 -12.04
C PHE A 84 -13.28 -10.71 -10.70
N GLN A 85 -14.09 -11.78 -10.69
CA GLN A 85 -14.58 -12.42 -9.46
C GLN A 85 -13.42 -12.88 -8.57
N HIS A 86 -12.37 -13.46 -9.16
CA HIS A 86 -11.17 -13.83 -8.42
C HIS A 86 -10.47 -12.62 -7.79
N TRP A 87 -10.34 -11.50 -8.52
CA TRP A 87 -9.82 -10.25 -7.96
C TRP A 87 -10.66 -9.74 -6.79
N LEU A 88 -11.99 -9.87 -6.86
CA LEU A 88 -12.89 -9.43 -5.79
C LEU A 88 -12.67 -10.16 -4.46
N LEU A 89 -12.19 -11.41 -4.48
CA LEU A 89 -11.80 -12.12 -3.25
C LEU A 89 -10.72 -11.34 -2.48
N PHE A 90 -9.70 -10.87 -3.20
CA PHE A 90 -8.62 -10.08 -2.62
C PHE A 90 -9.11 -8.73 -2.11
N VAL A 91 -9.95 -8.06 -2.90
CA VAL A 91 -10.57 -6.78 -2.53
C VAL A 91 -11.37 -6.93 -1.23
N GLU A 92 -12.18 -7.98 -1.10
CA GLU A 92 -13.01 -8.19 0.07
C GLU A 92 -12.17 -8.51 1.31
N ALA A 93 -11.13 -9.33 1.16
CA ALA A 93 -10.15 -9.58 2.21
C ALA A 93 -9.49 -8.26 2.68
N CYS A 94 -9.06 -7.42 1.74
CA CYS A 94 -8.50 -6.10 2.05
C CYS A 94 -9.50 -5.20 2.77
N LYS A 95 -10.76 -5.14 2.32
CA LYS A 95 -11.82 -4.36 2.97
C LYS A 95 -12.06 -4.77 4.42
N LEU A 96 -11.91 -6.06 4.75
CA LEU A 96 -12.04 -6.55 6.13
C LEU A 96 -10.86 -6.11 7.00
N VAL A 97 -9.62 -6.32 6.53
CA VAL A 97 -8.42 -6.05 7.35
C VAL A 97 -8.09 -4.57 7.49
N THR A 98 -8.54 -3.72 6.56
CA THR A 98 -8.36 -2.27 6.66
C THR A 98 -9.46 -1.56 7.45
N ARG A 99 -10.33 -2.28 8.17
CA ARG A 99 -11.32 -1.64 9.05
C ARG A 99 -10.63 -1.09 10.30
N PRO A 100 -11.13 0.03 10.88
CA PRO A 100 -10.62 0.55 12.15
C PRO A 100 -10.74 -0.44 13.31
N SER A 101 -11.72 -1.36 13.22
CA SER A 101 -11.92 -2.46 14.15
C SER A 101 -12.25 -3.73 13.37
N ILE A 102 -11.85 -4.88 13.92
CA ILE A 102 -12.06 -6.19 13.31
C ILE A 102 -12.38 -7.21 14.39
N THR A 103 -13.38 -8.04 14.16
CA THR A 103 -13.69 -9.18 15.04
C THR A 103 -12.83 -10.39 14.68
N ARG A 104 -12.63 -11.33 15.61
CA ARG A 104 -11.91 -12.58 15.33
C ARG A 104 -12.52 -13.36 14.16
N SER A 105 -13.85 -13.36 14.04
CA SER A 105 -14.55 -14.01 12.92
C SER A 105 -14.23 -13.33 11.58
N GLN A 106 -14.22 -11.99 11.53
CA GLN A 106 -13.86 -11.24 10.32
C GLN A 106 -12.39 -11.43 9.94
N ALA A 107 -11.49 -11.53 10.93
CA ALA A 107 -10.07 -11.83 10.68
C ALA A 107 -9.91 -13.22 10.04
N ARG A 108 -10.62 -14.23 10.55
CA ARG A 108 -10.64 -15.59 9.96
C ARG A 108 -11.29 -15.61 8.57
N GLN A 109 -12.33 -14.82 8.34
CA GLN A 109 -12.93 -14.68 7.01
C GLN A 109 -11.95 -14.06 6.01
N ALA A 110 -11.23 -13.00 6.41
CA ALA A 110 -10.22 -12.39 5.55
C ALA A 110 -9.09 -13.36 5.19
N ASP A 111 -8.66 -14.17 6.16
CA ASP A 111 -7.67 -15.24 5.96
C ASP A 111 -8.11 -16.27 4.92
N GLN A 112 -9.36 -16.76 5.02
CA GLN A 112 -9.95 -17.67 4.04
C GLN A 112 -9.95 -17.07 2.64
N LEU A 113 -10.38 -15.81 2.52
CA LEU A 113 -10.39 -15.09 1.23
C LEU A 113 -8.97 -14.91 0.66
N PHE A 114 -7.97 -14.61 1.50
CA PHE A 114 -6.58 -14.52 1.05
C PHE A 114 -6.02 -15.87 0.58
N CYS A 115 -6.33 -16.94 1.29
CA CYS A 115 -5.94 -18.31 0.91
C CYS A 115 -6.60 -18.72 -0.41
N GLU A 116 -7.91 -18.49 -0.56
CA GLU A 116 -8.65 -18.76 -1.78
C GLU A 116 -8.09 -17.93 -2.95
N PHE A 117 -7.83 -16.64 -2.73
CA PHE A 117 -7.18 -15.79 -3.72
C PHE A 117 -5.83 -16.37 -4.15
N GLY A 118 -4.93 -16.69 -3.20
CA GLY A 118 -3.60 -17.24 -3.49
C GLY A 118 -3.65 -18.56 -4.27
N ASN A 119 -4.56 -19.47 -3.92
CA ASN A 119 -4.78 -20.73 -4.64
C ASN A 119 -5.36 -20.50 -6.04
N GLY A 120 -6.27 -19.55 -6.18
CA GLY A 120 -6.81 -19.12 -7.46
C GLY A 120 -5.74 -18.49 -8.35
N VAL A 121 -4.75 -17.77 -7.80
CA VAL A 121 -3.63 -17.21 -8.60
C VAL A 121 -2.87 -18.32 -9.30
N ARG A 122 -2.50 -19.37 -8.55
CA ARG A 122 -1.79 -20.53 -9.09
C ARG A 122 -2.56 -21.19 -10.22
N SER A 123 -3.88 -21.27 -10.10
CA SER A 123 -4.76 -21.98 -11.03
C SER A 123 -5.05 -21.16 -12.30
N LEU A 124 -5.31 -19.85 -12.15
CA LEU A 124 -5.71 -18.96 -13.24
C LEU A 124 -4.53 -18.37 -14.02
N TYR A 125 -3.42 -18.07 -13.33
CA TYR A 125 -2.27 -17.38 -13.92
C TYR A 125 -0.99 -18.24 -13.93
N GLY A 126 -1.01 -19.39 -13.26
CA GLY A 126 0.12 -20.31 -13.16
C GLY A 126 1.00 -20.09 -11.93
N ARG A 127 1.85 -21.07 -11.62
CA ARG A 127 2.69 -21.06 -10.41
C ARG A 127 3.66 -19.87 -10.33
N HIS A 128 4.14 -19.39 -11.47
CA HIS A 128 5.08 -18.27 -11.55
C HIS A 128 4.46 -16.93 -11.15
N ALA A 129 3.13 -16.82 -11.14
CA ALA A 129 2.42 -15.62 -10.71
C ALA A 129 2.23 -15.54 -9.18
N VAL A 130 2.49 -16.64 -8.45
CA VAL A 130 2.41 -16.66 -6.99
C VAL A 130 3.63 -15.94 -6.42
N THR A 131 3.38 -14.87 -5.65
CA THR A 131 4.43 -14.03 -5.06
C THR A 131 4.59 -14.29 -3.58
N ILE A 132 5.75 -13.94 -3.01
CA ILE A 132 5.98 -14.03 -1.56
C ILE A 132 4.95 -13.21 -0.76
N ASN A 133 4.54 -12.05 -1.26
CA ASN A 133 3.52 -11.23 -0.58
C ASN A 133 2.18 -11.97 -0.46
N MET A 134 1.81 -12.78 -1.45
CA MET A 134 0.59 -13.60 -1.37
C MET A 134 0.70 -14.68 -0.29
N HIS A 135 1.89 -15.26 -0.12
CA HIS A 135 2.15 -16.18 0.99
C HIS A 135 2.06 -15.45 2.34
N LEU A 136 2.61 -14.24 2.44
CA LEU A 136 2.52 -13.43 3.66
C LEU A 136 1.08 -13.04 4.04
N HIS A 137 0.16 -12.94 3.08
CA HIS A 137 -1.26 -12.71 3.41
C HIS A 137 -1.85 -13.84 4.26
N ALA A 138 -1.40 -15.09 4.09
CA ALA A 138 -1.86 -16.24 4.88
C ALA A 138 -1.35 -16.22 6.34
N HIS A 139 -0.37 -15.38 6.65
CA HIS A 139 0.13 -15.14 8.02
C HIS A 139 -0.38 -13.82 8.60
N LEU A 140 -1.15 -13.04 7.83
CA LEU A 140 -1.66 -11.75 8.31
C LEU A 140 -2.66 -11.95 9.44
N VAL A 141 -3.40 -13.08 9.46
CA VAL A 141 -4.36 -13.40 10.51
C VAL A 141 -3.73 -13.51 11.88
N ASP A 142 -2.54 -14.10 11.98
CA ASP A 142 -1.84 -14.25 13.25
C ASP A 142 -1.49 -12.87 13.83
N ASN A 143 -0.97 -11.98 12.98
CA ASN A 143 -0.69 -10.60 13.35
C ASN A 143 -1.96 -9.83 13.78
N LEU A 144 -3.09 -10.06 13.11
CA LEU A 144 -4.37 -9.44 13.48
C LEU A 144 -4.88 -9.90 14.84
N LEU A 145 -4.64 -11.17 15.19
CA LEU A 145 -5.07 -11.76 16.46
C LEU A 145 -4.15 -11.32 17.62
N ASP A 146 -2.86 -11.14 17.35
CA ASP A 146 -1.87 -10.78 18.36
C ASP A 146 -1.79 -9.27 18.61
N PHE A 147 -1.83 -8.45 17.55
CA PHE A 147 -1.59 -7.00 17.61
C PHE A 147 -2.84 -6.14 17.33
N GLY A 148 -3.95 -6.76 16.95
CA GLY A 148 -5.20 -6.07 16.61
C GLY A 148 -5.25 -5.60 15.15
N PRO A 149 -6.05 -4.55 14.83
CA PRO A 149 -6.20 -4.07 13.45
C PRO A 149 -4.88 -3.65 12.79
N VAL A 150 -4.79 -3.70 11.46
CA VAL A 150 -3.57 -3.38 10.68
C VAL A 150 -2.96 -2.03 11.05
N TYR A 151 -3.80 -1.04 11.38
CA TYR A 151 -3.37 0.29 11.80
C TYR A 151 -2.48 0.30 13.06
N SER A 152 -2.59 -0.72 13.91
CA SER A 152 -1.81 -0.85 15.14
C SER A 152 -0.34 -1.20 14.88
N PHE A 153 -0.04 -1.89 13.78
CA PHE A 153 1.30 -2.43 13.51
C PHE A 153 1.86 -2.10 12.12
N TRP A 154 1.16 -1.31 11.32
CA TRP A 154 1.65 -0.86 10.02
C TRP A 154 2.90 0.03 10.11
N CYS A 155 3.73 0.03 9.06
CA CYS A 155 5.01 0.72 9.07
C CYS A 155 4.97 2.22 8.73
N PHE A 156 3.79 2.79 8.46
CA PHE A 156 3.67 4.18 8.01
C PHE A 156 4.23 5.19 9.04
N GLY A 157 4.02 4.91 10.33
CA GLY A 157 4.61 5.71 11.42
C GLY A 157 6.14 5.67 11.36
N PHE A 158 6.72 4.47 11.28
CA PHE A 158 8.18 4.28 11.22
C PHE A 158 8.80 4.92 9.97
N GLU A 159 8.19 4.79 8.80
CA GLU A 159 8.65 5.44 7.56
C GLU A 159 8.67 6.96 7.69
N ARG A 160 7.64 7.56 8.31
CA ARG A 160 7.61 8.99 8.58
C ARG A 160 8.74 9.41 9.51
N TYR A 161 8.98 8.64 10.58
CA TYR A 161 10.09 8.91 11.49
C TYR A 161 11.45 8.76 10.82
N ASN A 162 11.65 7.76 9.96
CA ASN A 162 12.87 7.60 9.18
C ASN A 162 13.12 8.81 8.27
N GLY A 163 12.06 9.37 7.67
CA GLY A 163 12.13 10.61 6.90
C GLY A 163 12.58 11.81 7.75
N ILE A 164 12.05 11.96 8.97
CA ILE A 164 12.49 13.01 9.90
C ILE A 164 13.96 12.82 10.27
N ILE A 165 14.34 11.61 10.65
CA ILE A 165 15.72 11.25 11.01
C ILE A 165 16.68 11.59 9.88
N LYS A 166 16.36 11.22 8.65
CA LYS A 166 17.20 11.45 7.47
C LYS A 166 17.43 12.95 7.20
N ASN A 167 16.51 13.82 7.62
CA ASN A 167 16.60 15.25 7.42
C ASN A 167 17.32 15.99 8.56
N ILE A 168 17.76 15.30 9.61
CA ILE A 168 18.58 15.90 10.66
C ILE A 168 19.99 16.10 10.12
N ASN A 169 20.43 17.35 10.07
CA ASN A 169 21.79 17.67 9.67
C ASN A 169 22.77 17.14 10.71
N THR A 170 23.61 16.18 10.32
CA THR A 170 24.64 15.62 11.21
C THR A 170 26.02 15.94 10.67
N ASN A 171 26.94 16.29 11.56
CA ASN A 171 28.33 16.58 11.20
C ASN A 171 29.14 15.29 10.90
N GLN A 172 28.49 14.12 10.77
CA GLN A 172 29.07 12.80 10.51
C GLN A 172 30.18 12.34 11.48
N ARG A 173 30.35 12.99 12.64
CA ARG A 173 31.38 12.68 13.64
C ARG A 173 31.01 11.54 14.61
N GLY A 174 30.11 10.65 14.22
CA GLY A 174 29.73 9.48 15.05
C GLY A 174 28.89 9.80 16.30
N THR A 175 28.27 10.98 16.38
CA THR A 175 27.37 11.37 17.50
C THR A 175 25.93 11.51 17.02
N PHE A 176 25.46 10.58 16.19
CA PHE A 176 24.13 10.66 15.58
C PHE A 176 23.03 10.61 16.65
N GLU A 177 23.16 9.69 17.61
CA GLU A 177 22.23 9.49 18.71
C GLU A 177 22.10 10.76 19.57
N LEU A 178 23.22 11.38 19.92
CA LEU A 178 23.26 12.63 20.69
C LEU A 178 22.62 13.79 19.92
N THR A 179 22.90 13.93 18.63
CA THR A 179 22.30 14.97 17.78
C THR A 179 20.80 14.77 17.64
N PHE A 180 20.37 13.52 17.42
CA PHE A 180 18.96 13.15 17.36
C PHE A 180 18.25 13.46 18.68
N MET A 181 18.80 13.02 19.81
CA MET A 181 18.23 13.27 21.14
C MET A 181 18.11 14.76 21.45
N LYS A 182 19.14 15.56 21.12
CA LYS A 182 19.08 17.02 21.27
C LYS A 182 17.99 17.65 20.41
N GLY A 183 17.90 17.28 19.13
CA GLY A 183 16.86 17.78 18.23
C GLY A 183 15.45 17.35 18.63
N PHE A 184 15.29 16.11 19.10
CA PHE A 184 14.01 15.60 19.61
C PHE A 184 13.56 16.39 20.85
N LEU A 185 14.43 16.54 21.86
CA LEU A 185 14.11 17.29 23.07
C LEU A 185 13.81 18.76 22.75
N GLN A 186 14.62 19.41 21.90
CA GLN A 186 14.34 20.78 21.47
C GLN A 186 12.97 20.92 20.81
N LYS A 187 12.55 19.93 19.99
CA LYS A 187 11.27 19.97 19.28
C LYS A 187 10.06 19.66 20.18
N VAL A 188 10.20 18.71 21.10
CA VAL A 188 9.15 18.37 22.07
C VAL A 188 8.91 19.53 23.04
N TYR A 189 9.99 20.09 23.59
CA TYR A 189 9.93 21.17 24.57
C TYR A 189 10.00 22.56 23.94
N GLN A 190 9.92 22.68 22.61
CA GLN A 190 10.07 23.97 21.92
C GLN A 190 9.07 24.99 22.46
N ARG A 191 7.81 24.59 22.63
CA ARG A 191 6.76 25.46 23.15
C ARG A 191 7.05 25.89 24.58
N ASP A 192 7.48 24.96 25.44
CA ASP A 192 7.78 25.24 26.84
C ASP A 192 9.03 26.11 27.00
N LEU A 193 10.03 25.94 26.13
CA LEU A 193 11.25 26.75 26.07
C LEU A 193 10.98 28.18 25.56
N LEU A 194 10.01 28.33 24.64
CA LEU A 194 9.65 29.62 24.06
C LEU A 194 8.56 30.36 24.85
N ALA A 195 7.77 29.67 25.66
CA ALA A 195 6.70 30.26 26.47
C ALA A 195 7.13 31.45 27.37
N PRO A 196 8.33 31.44 28.01
CA PRO A 196 8.80 32.57 28.81
C PRO A 196 9.21 33.80 27.98
N LEU A 197 9.39 33.66 26.66
CA LEU A 197 9.95 34.72 25.80
C LEU A 197 8.89 35.68 25.24
N ASN A 198 7.59 35.47 25.50
CA ASN A 198 6.48 36.30 25.01
C ASN A 198 6.59 36.67 23.52
N LEU A 199 7.02 35.72 22.69
CA LEU A 199 7.19 35.94 21.25
C LEU A 199 5.83 36.00 20.56
N PRO A 200 5.64 36.90 19.57
CA PRO A 200 4.40 36.95 18.79
C PRO A 200 4.18 35.63 18.05
N ASP A 201 2.91 35.22 17.92
CA ASP A 201 2.48 33.89 17.41
C ASP A 201 2.99 33.53 16.00
N ASN A 202 3.57 34.48 15.27
CA ASN A 202 4.05 34.32 13.91
C ASN A 202 5.44 33.63 13.81
N VAL A 203 6.16 33.41 14.92
CA VAL A 203 7.53 32.84 14.89
C VAL A 203 7.58 31.32 15.10
N SER A 204 6.46 30.67 15.47
CA SER A 204 6.45 29.28 15.96
C SER A 204 5.98 28.21 14.96
N ARG A 205 6.09 28.40 13.64
CA ARG A 205 5.72 27.38 12.63
C ARG A 205 6.90 26.73 11.94
#